data_AF-A0A1G3XW63-F1
#
_entry.id   AF-A0A1G3XW63-F1
#
_cell.length_a   1.000
_cell.length_b   1.000
_cell.length_c   1.000
_cell.angle_alpha   90.00
_cell.angle_beta   90.00
_cell.angle_gamma   90.00
#
_symmetry.space_group_name_H-M   'P 1'
#
loop_
_entity.id
_entity.type
_entity.pdbx_description
1 polymer ?
#
loop_
_entity_poly.entity_id
_entity_poly.type
_entity_poly.pdbx_seq_one_letter_code
_entity_poly.pdbx_strand_id
1 'polypeptide(L)'
;MTLEPKDRITLSNVRMEKAREFLEDARANLAEGRNKTAINRSYYSALNAVRAILIIEGINPESHEGAVTMLSLRFVKPGLLPVDIIKKFKILLSRRTDADYGDFETVDT
;
A
#
# COMPACT_ATOMS: atom_id res chain seq x y z
N MET A 1 22.05 1.95 -0.20
CA MET A 1 22.61 0.76 0.50
C MET A 1 22.12 -0.47 -0.23
N THR A 2 23.01 -1.29 -0.77
CA THR A 2 22.63 -2.51 -1.51
C THR A 2 22.46 -3.64 -0.50
N LEU A 3 21.24 -4.17 -0.37
CA LEU A 3 20.95 -5.27 0.54
C LEU A 3 21.31 -6.61 -0.12
N GLU A 4 21.92 -7.51 0.65
CA GLU A 4 22.15 -8.89 0.23
C GLU A 4 20.80 -9.58 -0.11
N PRO A 5 20.80 -10.59 -1.01
CA PRO A 5 19.56 -11.31 -1.37
C PRO A 5 18.76 -11.82 -0.17
N LYS A 6 19.45 -12.37 0.85
CA LYS A 6 18.82 -12.87 2.08
C LYS A 6 18.15 -11.75 2.90
N ASP A 7 18.78 -10.59 2.96
CA ASP A 7 18.26 -9.44 3.69
C ASP A 7 17.04 -8.85 2.99
N ARG A 8 17.03 -8.86 1.65
CA ARG A 8 15.86 -8.46 0.85
C ARG A 8 14.65 -9.36 1.10
N ILE A 9 14.86 -10.68 1.18
CA ILE A 9 13.78 -11.64 1.49
C ILE A 9 13.28 -11.42 2.92
N THR A 10 14.19 -11.28 3.89
CA THR A 10 13.83 -11.01 5.28
C THR A 10 13.00 -9.73 5.40
N LEU A 11 13.45 -8.64 4.79
CA LEU A 11 12.74 -7.37 4.80
C LEU A 11 11.41 -7.43 4.05
N SER A 12 11.32 -8.21 2.97
CA SER A 12 10.06 -8.47 2.26
C SER A 12 9.05 -9.15 3.18
N ASN A 13 9.47 -10.18 3.92
CA ASN A 13 8.60 -10.91 4.86
C ASN A 13 8.08 -9.98 5.96
N VAL A 14 8.95 -9.19 6.57
CA VAL A 14 8.56 -8.20 7.60
C VAL A 14 7.53 -7.20 7.07
N ARG A 15 7.75 -6.68 5.86
CA ARG A 15 6.81 -5.75 5.22
C ARG A 15 5.47 -6.42 4.89
N MET A 16 5.49 -7.67 4.46
CA MET A 16 4.27 -8.41 4.15
C MET A 16 3.48 -8.77 5.42
N GLU A 17 4.16 -9.09 6.52
CA GLU A 17 3.52 -9.27 7.83
C GLU A 17 2.84 -7.98 8.28
N LYS A 18 3.54 -6.83 8.19
CA LYS A 18 2.96 -5.51 8.45
C LYS A 18 1.74 -5.22 7.56
N ALA A 19 1.80 -5.63 6.29
CA ALA A 19 0.67 -5.46 5.37
C ALA A 19 -0.56 -6.25 5.83
N ARG A 20 -0.37 -7.46 6.37
CA ARG A 20 -1.47 -8.28 6.92
C ARG A 20 -2.04 -7.68 8.19
N GLU A 21 -1.20 -7.23 9.12
CA GLU A 21 -1.65 -6.54 10.34
C GLU A 21 -2.54 -5.34 9.99
N PHE A 22 -2.10 -4.47 9.07
CA PHE A 22 -2.90 -3.33 8.66
C PHE A 22 -4.19 -3.69 7.93
N LEU A 23 -4.24 -4.85 7.27
CA LEU A 23 -5.49 -5.32 6.66
C LEU A 23 -6.50 -5.73 7.74
N GLU A 24 -6.05 -6.43 8.78
CA GLU A 24 -6.91 -6.80 9.91
C GLU A 24 -7.39 -5.55 10.68
N ASP A 25 -6.50 -4.59 10.92
CA ASP A 25 -6.88 -3.29 11.48
C ASP A 25 -7.94 -2.59 10.62
N ALA A 26 -7.78 -2.59 9.29
CA ALA A 26 -8.73 -1.98 8.37
C ALA A 26 -10.11 -2.64 8.47
N ARG A 27 -10.15 -3.97 8.55
CA ARG A 27 -11.40 -4.73 8.72
C ARG A 27 -12.08 -4.44 10.05
N ALA A 28 -11.33 -4.42 11.14
CA ALA A 28 -11.85 -4.10 12.47
C ALA A 28 -12.43 -2.68 12.52
N ASN A 29 -11.69 -1.68 12.01
CA ASN A 29 -12.16 -0.30 11.98
C ASN A 29 -13.39 -0.13 11.09
N LEU A 30 -13.48 -0.86 9.96
CA LEU A 30 -14.67 -0.83 9.12
C LEU A 30 -15.90 -1.41 9.86
N ALA A 31 -15.73 -2.53 10.57
CA ALA A 31 -16.80 -3.14 11.36
C ALA A 31 -17.29 -2.23 12.50
N GLU A 32 -16.40 -1.41 13.06
CA GLU A 32 -16.71 -0.41 14.09
C GLU A 32 -17.25 0.92 13.51
N GLY A 33 -17.42 1.03 12.19
CA GLY A 33 -17.88 2.27 11.53
C GLY A 33 -16.83 3.39 11.45
N ARG A 34 -15.57 3.11 11.81
CA ARG A 34 -14.44 4.05 11.76
C ARG A 34 -13.85 4.16 10.36
N ASN A 35 -14.65 4.69 9.43
CA ASN A 35 -14.35 4.71 8.00
C ASN A 35 -13.02 5.40 7.64
N LYS A 36 -12.73 6.58 8.23
CA LYS A 36 -11.46 7.30 7.96
C LYS A 36 -10.25 6.43 8.32
N THR A 37 -10.27 5.81 9.50
CA THR A 37 -9.20 4.90 9.95
C THR A 37 -9.12 3.64 9.10
N ALA A 38 -10.26 3.06 8.71
CA ALA A 38 -10.29 1.89 7.82
C ALA A 38 -9.65 2.17 6.45
N ILE A 39 -9.92 3.35 5.86
CA ILE A 39 -9.32 3.80 4.60
C ILE A 39 -7.80 3.97 4.76
N ASN A 40 -7.37 4.65 5.83
CA ASN A 40 -5.96 4.84 6.12
C ASN A 40 -5.22 3.50 6.24
N ARG A 41 -5.76 2.58 7.04
CA ARG A 41 -5.18 1.24 7.24
C ARG A 41 -5.18 0.40 5.96
N SER A 42 -6.23 0.48 5.14
CA SER A 42 -6.28 -0.19 3.83
C SER A 42 -5.17 0.29 2.89
N TYR A 43 -4.92 1.61 2.85
CA TYR A 43 -3.83 2.17 2.05
C TYR A 43 -2.45 1.68 2.53
N TYR A 44 -2.18 1.75 3.83
CA TYR A 44 -0.89 1.32 4.38
C TYR A 44 -0.67 -0.19 4.27
N SER A 45 -1.72 -1.00 4.31
CA SER A 45 -1.64 -2.42 3.98
C SER A 45 -1.14 -2.62 2.55
N ALA A 46 -1.79 -1.99 1.57
CA ALA A 46 -1.39 -2.09 0.17
C ALA A 46 0.03 -1.55 -0.08
N LEU A 47 0.39 -0.41 0.51
CA LEU A 47 1.72 0.19 0.38
C LEU A 47 2.82 -0.76 0.90
N ASN A 48 2.61 -1.40 2.04
CA ASN A 48 3.57 -2.34 2.59
C ASN A 48 3.71 -3.61 1.73
N ALA A 49 2.62 -4.15 1.20
CA ALA A 49 2.66 -5.26 0.25
C ALA A 49 3.43 -4.91 -1.03
N VAL A 50 3.21 -3.71 -1.58
CA VAL A 50 3.94 -3.20 -2.76
C VAL A 50 5.43 -3.04 -2.45
N ARG A 51 5.78 -2.47 -1.30
CA ARG A 51 7.17 -2.34 -0.83
C ARG A 51 7.83 -3.69 -0.56
N ALA A 52 7.06 -4.71 -0.19
CA ALA A 52 7.55 -6.07 0.04
C ALA A 52 7.95 -6.76 -1.27
N ILE A 53 7.15 -6.61 -2.35
CA ILE A 53 7.51 -7.23 -3.63
C ILE A 53 8.61 -6.45 -4.37
N LEU A 54 8.64 -5.11 -4.24
CA LEU A 54 9.68 -4.29 -4.86
C LEU A 54 11.06 -4.53 -4.24
N ILE A 55 11.14 -4.79 -2.93
CA ILE A 55 12.43 -4.98 -2.28
C ILE A 55 13.12 -6.28 -2.70
N ILE A 56 12.34 -7.31 -3.08
CA ILE A 56 12.88 -8.55 -3.66
C ILE A 56 13.64 -8.22 -4.96
N GLU A 57 13.09 -7.33 -5.78
CA GLU A 57 13.70 -6.81 -7.00
C GLU A 57 14.85 -5.80 -6.74
N GLY A 58 15.23 -5.57 -5.47
CA GLY A 58 16.25 -4.60 -5.09
C GLY A 58 15.79 -3.14 -5.17
N ILE A 59 14.48 -2.89 -5.27
CA ILE A 59 13.90 -1.56 -5.42
C ILE A 59 13.29 -1.13 -4.08
N ASN A 60 13.73 0.02 -3.56
CA ASN A 60 13.25 0.57 -2.29
C ASN A 60 12.77 2.03 -2.47
N PRO A 61 11.52 2.26 -2.90
CA PRO A 61 11.03 3.61 -3.16
C PRO A 61 10.89 4.42 -1.88
N GLU A 62 11.39 5.67 -1.90
CA GLU A 62 11.33 6.60 -0.77
C GLU A 62 10.00 7.38 -0.71
N SER A 63 9.30 7.50 -1.83
CA SER A 63 8.00 8.19 -1.93
C SER A 63 6.84 7.25 -2.28
N HIS A 64 5.61 7.70 -2.03
CA HIS A 64 4.38 6.98 -2.36
C HIS A 64 4.19 6.87 -3.88
N GLU A 65 4.43 7.96 -4.60
CA GLU A 65 4.37 8.06 -6.06
C GLU A 65 5.44 7.18 -6.70
N GLY A 66 6.62 7.11 -6.09
CA GLY A 66 7.69 6.20 -6.50
C GLY A 66 7.25 4.74 -6.40
N ALA A 67 6.56 4.35 -5.33
CA ALA A 67 6.03 3.00 -5.19
C ALA A 67 5.00 2.65 -6.28
N VAL A 68 4.08 3.56 -6.59
CA VAL A 68 3.10 3.38 -7.70
C VAL A 68 3.82 3.22 -9.03
N THR A 69 4.82 4.08 -9.29
CA THR A 69 5.57 4.08 -10.55
C THR A 69 6.35 2.77 -10.73
N MET A 70 7.08 2.35 -9.71
CA MET A 70 7.89 1.13 -9.77
C MET A 70 7.02 -0.13 -9.84
N LEU A 71 5.88 -0.17 -9.13
CA LEU A 71 4.92 -1.27 -9.26
C LEU A 71 4.41 -1.41 -10.70
N SER A 72 4.06 -0.28 -11.33
CA SER A 72 3.61 -0.25 -12.72
C SER A 72 4.69 -0.78 -13.67
N LEU A 73 5.91 -0.25 -13.56
CA LEU A 73 7.01 -0.59 -14.45
C LEU A 73 7.47 -2.04 -14.32
N ARG A 74 7.51 -2.59 -13.10
CA ARG A 74 8.12 -3.91 -12.84
C ARG A 74 7.13 -5.05 -12.88
N PHE A 75 5.87 -4.82 -12.54
CA PHE A 75 4.89 -5.90 -12.41
C PHE A 75 3.70 -5.76 -13.35
N VAL A 76 3.21 -4.55 -13.60
CA VAL A 76 1.98 -4.37 -14.39
C VAL A 76 2.26 -4.31 -15.89
N LYS A 77 3.19 -3.45 -16.34
CA LYS A 77 3.55 -3.35 -17.76
C LYS A 77 4.08 -4.68 -18.33
N PRO A 78 4.86 -5.49 -17.60
CA PRO A 78 5.26 -6.82 -18.06
C PRO A 78 4.16 -7.88 -17.99
N GLY A 79 2.98 -7.56 -17.45
CA GLY A 79 1.85 -8.49 -17.36
C GLY A 79 1.86 -9.44 -16.14
N LEU A 80 2.75 -9.25 -15.17
CA LEU A 80 2.83 -10.06 -13.95
C LEU A 80 1.71 -9.75 -12.95
N LEU A 81 1.17 -8.52 -12.98
CA LEU A 81 0.01 -8.11 -12.21
C LEU A 81 -1.03 -7.43 -13.10
N PRO A 82 -2.34 -7.61 -12.81
CA PRO A 82 -3.40 -6.93 -13.54
C PRO A 82 -3.29 -5.40 -13.44
N VAL A 83 -3.64 -4.69 -14.52
CA VAL A 83 -3.69 -3.22 -14.57
C VAL A 83 -4.60 -2.62 -13.49
N ASP A 84 -5.65 -3.34 -13.09
CA ASP A 84 -6.57 -2.95 -12.03
C ASP A 84 -5.88 -2.74 -10.67
N ILE A 85 -4.78 -3.43 -10.39
CA ILE A 85 -4.03 -3.26 -9.14
C ILE A 85 -3.52 -1.82 -8.98
N ILE A 86 -3.01 -1.22 -10.07
CA ILE A 86 -2.54 0.18 -10.04
C ILE A 86 -3.71 1.14 -9.85
N LYS A 87 -4.85 0.87 -10.50
CA LYS A 87 -6.05 1.71 -10.38
C LYS A 87 -6.54 1.73 -8.92
N LYS A 88 -6.70 0.54 -8.32
CA LYS A 88 -7.10 0.38 -6.91
C LYS A 88 -6.10 1.04 -5.96
N PHE A 89 -4.80 0.86 -6.20
CA PHE A 89 -3.78 1.45 -5.34
C PHE A 89 -3.77 2.99 -5.38
N LYS A 90 -3.96 3.59 -6.57
CA LYS A 90 -4.13 5.05 -6.71
C LYS A 90 -5.40 5.57 -6.03
N ILE A 91 -6.51 4.82 -6.12
CA ILE A 91 -7.75 5.17 -5.43
C ILE A 91 -7.55 5.17 -3.91
N LEU A 92 -6.88 4.14 -3.37
CA LEU A 92 -6.54 4.09 -1.95
C LEU A 92 -5.65 5.26 -1.53
N LEU A 93 -4.66 5.62 -2.35
CA LEU A 93 -3.80 6.78 -2.10
C LEU A 93 -4.63 8.07 -2.03
N SER A 94 -5.50 8.32 -3.00
CA SER A 94 -6.38 9.51 -3.01
C SER A 94 -7.29 9.53 -1.79
N ARG A 95 -8.05 8.45 -1.54
CA ARG A 95 -8.99 8.37 -0.42
C ARG A 95 -8.30 8.53 0.93
N ARG A 96 -7.08 7.99 1.08
CA ARG A 96 -6.29 8.16 2.30
C ARG A 96 -5.84 9.61 2.47
N THR A 97 -5.42 10.29 1.40
CA THR A 97 -5.13 11.72 1.45
C THR A 97 -6.34 12.53 1.90
N ASP A 98 -7.52 12.24 1.33
CA ASP A 98 -8.77 12.92 1.72
C ASP A 98 -9.17 12.60 3.17
N ALA A 99 -9.02 11.34 3.60
CA ALA A 99 -9.36 10.94 4.97
C ALA A 99 -8.43 11.53 6.04
N ASP A 100 -7.14 11.70 5.73
CA ASP A 100 -6.13 12.19 6.67
C ASP A 100 -6.01 13.72 6.68
N TYR A 101 -6.24 14.37 5.54
CA TYR A 101 -5.95 15.80 5.34
C TYR A 101 -7.08 16.58 4.67
N GLY A 102 -8.18 15.92 4.29
CA GLY A 102 -9.33 16.60 3.72
C GLY A 102 -10.06 17.42 4.79
N ASP A 103 -10.13 18.73 4.58
CA ASP A 103 -10.86 19.65 5.46
C ASP A 103 -12.38 19.53 5.33
N PHE A 104 -12.86 18.99 4.20
CA PHE A 104 -14.28 18.72 4.00
C PHE A 104 -14.65 17.39 4.66
N GLU A 105 -15.09 17.44 5.91
CA GLU A 105 -15.91 16.37 6.45
C GLU A 105 -17.16 16.29 5.57
N THR A 106 -17.26 15.25 4.74
CA THR A 106 -18.54 14.87 4.14
C THR A 106 -19.43 14.40 5.29
N VAL A 107 -20.09 15.37 5.92
CA VAL A 107 -21.36 15.15 6.60
C VAL A 107 -22.35 14.88 5.48
N ASP A 108 -22.51 13.62 5.12
CA ASP A 108 -23.74 13.18 4.48
C ASP A 108 -24.19 11.88 5.15
N THR A 109 -25.41 11.98 5.67
CA THR A 109 -26.16 10.99 6.45
C THR A 109 -27.07 10.21 5.52
#